data_AF-A0A7C5GZZ0-F1
#
_entry.id   AF-A0A7C5GZZ0-F1
#
_cell.length_a   1.000
_cell.length_b   1.000
_cell.length_c   1.000
_cell.angle_alpha   90.00
_cell.angle_beta   90.00
_cell.angle_gamma   90.00
#
_symmetry.space_group_name_H-M   'P 1'
#
loop_
_entity.id
_entity.type
_entity.pdbx_description
1 polymer ?
#
loop_
_entity_poly.entity_id
_entity_poly.type
_entity_poly.pdbx_seq_one_letter_code
_entity_poly.pdbx_strand_id
1 'polypeptide(L)'
;MNVRTVGDPKLLDYVVEKDFEDTVSRVILSAIESHERGVGRSRLVRLLRGKDPGAILSGRYDLLDHFGRLSLLSSDQLLDFLGSLERLGVIETKEPDFPRLHLTGKGRTAMKRRKDIPAQIPWPLPPRELPIPRDPELFSDLKKERNRIARDEGLPPYCVATNLSLAEIVNRGVTDIEELSAVPGMGETRARKYGERLLSMVQEMG
;
A
#
# COMPACT_ATOMS: atom_id res chain seq x y z
N MET A 1 22.96 36.72 -7.33
CA MET A 1 22.18 35.86 -8.27
C MET A 1 21.11 35.18 -7.43
N ASN A 2 19.88 35.65 -7.54
CA ASN A 2 18.82 35.42 -6.55
C ASN A 2 18.36 33.96 -6.52
N VAL A 3 18.57 33.33 -5.36
CA VAL A 3 17.90 32.11 -4.94
C VAL A 3 16.42 32.47 -4.78
N ARG A 4 15.56 32.02 -5.70
CA ARG A 4 14.12 32.22 -5.58
C ARG A 4 13.62 31.29 -4.48
N THR A 5 13.24 31.92 -3.38
CA THR A 5 12.61 31.35 -2.21
C THR A 5 11.25 30.73 -2.53
N VAL A 6 11.01 29.59 -1.86
CA VAL A 6 9.74 28.96 -1.47
C VAL A 6 8.52 29.87 -1.62
N GLY A 7 7.52 29.45 -2.41
CA GLY A 7 6.36 30.30 -2.68
C GLY A 7 5.17 29.70 -3.43
N ASP A 8 4.92 28.38 -3.38
CA ASP A 8 3.59 27.86 -3.73
C ASP A 8 3.03 27.00 -2.58
N PRO A 9 2.12 27.56 -1.75
CA PRO A 9 1.46 26.86 -0.65
C PRO A 9 0.66 25.63 -1.09
N LYS A 10 0.36 25.46 -2.39
CA LYS A 10 -0.39 24.29 -2.89
C LYS A 10 0.44 23.00 -2.99
N LEU A 11 1.76 23.08 -2.84
CA LEU A 11 2.65 21.91 -2.90
C LEU A 11 2.80 21.19 -1.55
N LEU A 12 2.46 21.84 -0.44
CA LEU A 12 2.49 21.27 0.91
C LEU A 12 1.25 20.41 1.26
N ASP A 13 0.19 20.49 0.45
CA ASP A 13 -1.00 19.63 0.55
C ASP A 13 -0.85 18.29 -0.19
N TYR A 14 0.31 18.02 -0.81
CA TYR A 14 0.50 16.81 -1.60
C TYR A 14 0.95 15.60 -0.76
N VAL A 15 -0.08 14.84 -0.35
CA VAL A 15 -0.12 13.37 -0.22
C VAL A 15 0.36 12.78 1.12
N VAL A 16 -0.41 13.05 2.18
CA VAL A 16 -0.98 11.93 2.96
C VAL A 16 -2.31 11.61 2.27
N GLU A 17 -2.30 10.63 1.38
CA GLU A 17 -3.49 10.22 0.64
C GLU A 17 -4.50 9.69 1.67
N LYS A 18 -5.53 10.47 1.99
CA LYS A 18 -6.72 10.00 2.74
C LYS A 18 -7.30 8.69 2.16
N ASP A 19 -7.06 8.46 0.87
CA ASP A 19 -7.40 7.22 0.17
C ASP A 19 -6.47 6.05 0.53
N PHE A 20 -5.21 6.28 0.91
CA PHE A 20 -4.26 5.23 1.31
C PHE A 20 -4.68 4.59 2.64
N GLU A 21 -4.96 5.37 3.70
CA GLU A 21 -5.42 4.77 4.96
C GLU A 21 -6.79 4.09 4.81
N ASP A 22 -7.72 4.67 4.03
CA ASP A 22 -9.00 4.04 3.71
C ASP A 22 -8.76 2.69 3.01
N THR A 23 -7.85 2.65 2.04
CA THR A 23 -7.59 1.42 1.30
C THR A 23 -6.87 0.37 2.16
N VAL A 24 -5.86 0.74 2.94
CA VAL A 24 -5.18 -0.16 3.88
C VAL A 24 -6.19 -0.72 4.88
N SER A 25 -7.07 0.13 5.42
CA SER A 25 -8.14 -0.29 6.33
C SER A 25 -9.08 -1.30 5.66
N ARG A 26 -9.58 -1.00 4.46
CA ARG A 26 -10.49 -1.91 3.73
C ARG A 26 -9.85 -3.26 3.46
N VAL A 27 -8.60 -3.28 3.04
CA VAL A 27 -7.87 -4.53 2.77
C VAL A 27 -7.74 -5.35 4.04
N ILE A 28 -7.35 -4.73 5.17
CA ILE A 28 -7.24 -5.41 6.46
C ILE A 28 -8.60 -5.93 6.94
N LEU A 29 -9.64 -5.08 6.93
CA LEU A 29 -10.97 -5.44 7.42
C LEU A 29 -11.60 -6.55 6.57
N SER A 30 -11.47 -6.47 5.24
CA SER A 30 -11.91 -7.53 4.31
C SER A 30 -11.19 -8.85 4.58
N ALA A 31 -9.88 -8.80 4.83
CA ALA A 31 -9.09 -9.99 5.11
C ALA A 31 -9.44 -10.63 6.46
N ILE A 32 -9.86 -9.84 7.46
CA ILE A 32 -10.37 -10.38 8.72
C ILE A 32 -11.77 -10.99 8.50
N GLU A 33 -12.62 -10.34 7.70
CA GLU A 33 -13.98 -10.82 7.41
C GLU A 33 -14.00 -12.16 6.67
N SER A 34 -13.05 -12.39 5.75
CA SER A 34 -12.92 -13.68 5.03
C SER A 34 -12.51 -14.85 5.94
N HIS A 35 -12.10 -14.59 7.19
CA HIS A 35 -11.79 -15.62 8.17
C HIS A 35 -12.94 -15.78 9.18
N GLU A 36 -13.91 -16.65 8.88
CA GLU A 36 -15.07 -16.90 9.76
C GLU A 36 -14.69 -17.23 11.21
N ARG A 37 -13.61 -18.03 11.39
CA ARG A 37 -13.08 -18.43 12.70
C ARG A 37 -12.07 -17.43 13.28
N GLY A 38 -11.95 -16.24 12.72
CA GLY A 38 -10.92 -15.25 13.06
C GLY A 38 -9.53 -15.63 12.55
N VAL A 39 -8.63 -14.66 12.60
CA VAL A 39 -7.25 -14.78 12.09
C VAL A 39 -6.24 -14.29 13.12
N GLY A 40 -5.16 -15.05 13.32
CA GLY A 40 -4.07 -14.61 14.19
C GLY A 40 -3.31 -13.43 13.58
N ARG A 41 -2.91 -12.45 14.42
CA ARG A 41 -2.20 -11.22 14.00
C ARG A 41 -1.03 -11.49 13.06
N SER A 42 -0.08 -12.31 13.50
CA SER A 42 1.14 -12.59 12.73
C SER A 42 0.84 -13.26 11.40
N ARG A 43 -0.17 -14.14 11.36
CA ARG A 43 -0.59 -14.80 10.11
C ARG A 43 -1.21 -13.78 9.14
N LEU A 44 -2.11 -12.91 9.62
CA LEU A 44 -2.72 -11.88 8.80
C LEU A 44 -1.67 -10.94 8.20
N VAL A 45 -0.72 -10.45 9.00
CA VAL A 45 0.39 -9.62 8.51
C VAL A 45 1.16 -10.35 7.41
N ARG A 46 1.45 -11.62 7.61
CA ARG A 46 2.19 -12.43 6.64
C ARG A 46 1.42 -12.63 5.34
N LEU A 47 0.12 -12.88 5.43
CA LEU A 47 -0.79 -13.00 4.29
C LEU A 47 -0.79 -11.69 3.47
N LEU A 48 -1.05 -10.56 4.13
CA LEU A 48 -1.13 -9.24 3.50
C LEU A 48 0.19 -8.80 2.86
N ARG A 49 1.33 -9.27 3.40
CA ARG A 49 2.66 -9.05 2.83
C ARG A 49 3.05 -10.05 1.74
N GLY A 50 2.25 -11.09 1.51
CA GLY A 50 2.54 -12.12 0.52
C GLY A 50 3.65 -13.07 0.95
N LYS A 51 3.83 -13.26 2.26
CA LYS A 51 4.88 -14.09 2.87
C LYS A 51 4.30 -15.30 3.61
N ASP A 52 3.03 -15.66 3.36
CA ASP A 52 2.33 -16.78 4.01
C ASP A 52 2.36 -18.07 3.16
N PRO A 53 3.28 -19.04 3.41
CA PRO A 53 3.30 -20.33 2.73
C PRO A 53 2.02 -21.14 2.95
N GLY A 54 1.32 -20.92 4.07
CA GLY A 54 0.05 -21.59 4.33
C GLY A 54 -1.06 -21.14 3.38
N ALA A 55 -1.05 -19.86 2.97
CA ALA A 55 -1.99 -19.35 1.97
C ALA A 55 -1.75 -19.99 0.60
N ILE A 56 -0.48 -20.11 0.19
CA ILE A 56 -0.05 -20.72 -1.08
C ILE A 56 -0.43 -22.21 -1.15
N LEU A 57 -0.36 -22.92 -0.02
CA LEU A 57 -0.60 -24.37 0.04
C LEU A 57 -2.07 -24.76 0.32
N SER A 58 -2.91 -23.83 0.81
CA SER A 58 -4.25 -24.16 1.31
C SER A 58 -5.35 -24.31 0.26
N GLY A 59 -5.11 -23.96 -1.02
CA GLY A 59 -6.11 -24.05 -2.10
C GLY A 59 -7.34 -23.15 -1.90
N ARG A 60 -7.28 -22.22 -0.94
CA ARG A 60 -8.35 -21.28 -0.56
C ARG A 60 -8.22 -19.99 -1.36
N TYR A 61 -8.99 -19.89 -2.45
CA TYR A 61 -8.97 -18.73 -3.36
C TYR A 61 -9.39 -17.42 -2.66
N ASP A 62 -10.20 -17.49 -1.61
CA ASP A 62 -10.59 -16.40 -0.70
C ASP A 62 -9.40 -15.73 0.02
N LEU A 63 -8.30 -16.45 0.20
CA LEU A 63 -7.07 -15.91 0.81
C LEU A 63 -6.17 -15.23 -0.23
N LEU A 64 -6.29 -15.59 -1.51
CA LEU A 64 -5.50 -15.02 -2.60
C LEU A 64 -5.88 -13.57 -2.89
N ASP A 65 -7.15 -13.21 -2.69
CA ASP A 65 -7.67 -11.84 -2.91
C ASP A 65 -6.98 -10.77 -2.05
N HIS A 66 -6.32 -11.19 -0.98
CA HIS A 66 -5.63 -10.30 -0.05
C HIS A 66 -4.12 -10.55 0.01
N PHE A 67 -3.65 -11.63 -0.61
CA PHE A 67 -2.25 -12.02 -0.59
C PHE A 67 -1.37 -10.95 -1.22
N GLY A 68 -0.39 -10.45 -0.46
CA GLY A 68 0.59 -9.48 -0.98
C GLY A 68 0.09 -8.07 -1.26
N ARG A 69 -1.20 -7.77 -1.03
CA ARG A 69 -1.79 -6.44 -1.32
C ARG A 69 -1.16 -5.29 -0.52
N LEU A 70 -0.60 -5.57 0.66
CA LEU A 70 0.09 -4.59 1.51
C LEU A 70 1.59 -4.89 1.65
N SER A 71 2.20 -5.50 0.63
CA SER A 71 3.63 -5.86 0.61
C SER A 71 4.60 -4.68 0.80
N LEU A 72 4.14 -3.43 0.60
CA LEU A 72 4.92 -2.20 0.86
C LEU A 72 5.10 -1.89 2.34
N LEU A 73 4.14 -2.31 3.16
CA LEU A 73 4.20 -2.06 4.58
C LEU A 73 5.12 -3.09 5.24
N SER A 74 5.95 -2.62 6.16
CA SER A 74 6.72 -3.49 7.04
C SER A 74 5.79 -4.29 7.95
N SER A 75 6.29 -5.36 8.56
CA SER A 75 5.50 -6.09 9.55
C SER A 75 5.08 -5.17 10.71
N ASP A 76 6.02 -4.34 11.19
CA ASP A 76 5.78 -3.42 12.30
C ASP A 76 4.73 -2.39 11.92
N GLN A 77 4.81 -1.84 10.70
CA GLN A 77 3.82 -0.89 10.21
C GLN A 77 2.42 -1.50 10.14
N LEU A 78 2.29 -2.77 9.72
CA LEU A 78 0.99 -3.44 9.74
C LEU A 78 0.50 -3.75 11.15
N LEU A 79 1.41 -4.10 12.06
CA LEU A 79 1.08 -4.40 13.46
C LEU A 79 0.58 -3.17 14.19
N ASP A 80 1.26 -2.02 14.10
CA ASP A 80 0.75 -0.84 14.80
C ASP A 80 -0.53 -0.30 14.10
N PHE A 81 -0.73 -0.55 12.80
CA PHE A 81 -1.96 -0.18 12.09
C PHE A 81 -3.14 -1.01 12.60
N LEU A 82 -2.93 -2.32 12.80
CA LEU A 82 -3.89 -3.21 13.47
C LEU A 82 -4.20 -2.71 14.89
N GLY A 83 -3.19 -2.33 15.68
CA GLY A 83 -3.40 -1.76 17.00
C GLY A 83 -4.25 -0.47 16.98
N SER A 84 -4.11 0.33 15.93
CA SER A 84 -4.91 1.54 15.76
C SER A 84 -6.36 1.24 15.37
N LEU A 85 -6.59 0.26 14.49
CA LEU A 85 -7.94 -0.24 14.17
C LEU A 85 -8.64 -0.83 15.42
N GLU A 86 -7.90 -1.53 16.28
CA GLU A 86 -8.42 -2.09 17.52
C GLU A 86 -8.80 -0.99 18.52
N ARG A 87 -7.94 0.03 18.68
CA ARG A 87 -8.22 1.21 19.52
C ARG A 87 -9.46 1.98 19.05
N LEU A 88 -9.70 2.01 17.73
CA LEU A 88 -10.91 2.58 17.13
C LEU A 88 -12.15 1.70 17.32
N GLY A 89 -12.00 0.48 17.85
CA GLY A 89 -13.08 -0.46 18.11
C GLY A 89 -13.71 -1.06 16.84
N VAL A 90 -13.03 -1.01 15.69
CA VAL A 90 -13.51 -1.63 14.45
C VAL A 90 -13.09 -3.08 14.32
N ILE A 91 -12.00 -3.46 14.99
CA ILE A 91 -11.59 -4.85 15.18
C ILE A 91 -11.44 -5.14 16.66
N GLU A 92 -11.51 -6.42 17.02
CA GLU A 92 -11.32 -6.90 18.38
C GLU A 92 -10.52 -8.20 18.36
N THR A 93 -9.81 -8.45 19.46
CA THR A 93 -9.15 -9.72 19.70
C THR A 93 -9.99 -10.56 20.66
N LYS A 94 -10.26 -11.80 20.28
CA LYS A 94 -10.95 -12.78 21.12
C LYS A 94 -10.02 -13.94 21.42
N GLU A 95 -10.50 -14.84 22.29
CA GLU A 95 -9.85 -16.07 22.74
C GLU A 95 -8.50 -15.84 23.47
N PRO A 96 -8.48 -15.90 24.83
CA PRO A 96 -7.27 -15.66 25.61
C PRO A 96 -6.10 -16.60 25.27
N ASP A 97 -6.41 -17.89 25.05
CA ASP A 97 -5.39 -18.92 24.79
C ASP A 97 -4.90 -18.93 23.33
N PHE A 98 -5.72 -18.43 22.41
CA PHE A 98 -5.40 -18.38 20.97
C PHE A 98 -5.90 -17.07 20.36
N PRO A 99 -5.21 -15.93 20.60
CA PRO A 99 -5.69 -14.62 20.21
C PRO A 99 -6.01 -14.51 18.71
N ARG A 100 -7.28 -14.28 18.37
CA ARG A 100 -7.73 -14.10 16.99
C ARG A 100 -8.44 -12.77 16.79
N LEU A 101 -8.16 -12.16 15.65
CA LEU A 101 -8.79 -10.93 15.21
C LEU A 101 -10.16 -11.24 14.60
N HIS A 102 -11.14 -10.43 14.99
CA HIS A 102 -12.50 -10.40 14.46
C HIS A 102 -12.93 -8.97 14.15
N LEU A 103 -13.84 -8.81 13.19
CA LEU A 103 -14.55 -7.54 13.01
C LEU A 103 -15.60 -7.37 14.11
N THR A 104 -15.66 -6.17 14.69
CA THR A 104 -16.77 -5.77 15.56
C THR A 104 -18.00 -5.41 14.71
N GLY A 105 -19.16 -5.21 15.35
CA GLY A 105 -20.33 -4.65 14.67
C GLY A 105 -20.05 -3.28 14.02
N LYS A 106 -19.20 -2.47 14.66
CA LYS A 106 -18.74 -1.18 14.12
C LYS A 106 -17.88 -1.38 12.87
N GLY A 107 -16.92 -2.33 12.90
CA GLY A 107 -16.09 -2.65 11.74
C GLY A 107 -16.87 -3.13 10.53
N ARG A 108 -17.85 -4.03 10.73
CA ARG A 108 -18.74 -4.48 9.64
C ARG A 108 -19.56 -3.33 9.05
N THR A 109 -20.02 -2.42 9.90
CA THR A 109 -20.77 -1.23 9.46
C THR A 109 -19.87 -0.28 8.66
N ALA A 110 -18.62 -0.08 9.09
CA ALA A 110 -17.62 0.74 8.40
C ALA A 110 -17.24 0.18 7.02
N MET A 111 -17.26 -1.15 6.85
CA MET A 111 -17.09 -1.78 5.54
C MET A 111 -18.27 -1.50 4.59
N LYS A 112 -19.51 -1.55 5.12
CA LYS A 112 -20.74 -1.28 4.34
C LYS A 112 -20.92 0.20 4.01
N ARG A 113 -20.52 1.10 4.91
CA ARG A 113 -20.67 2.56 4.77
C ARG A 113 -19.29 3.18 4.59
N ARG A 114 -18.90 3.44 3.35
CA ARG A 114 -17.57 3.97 2.96
C ARG A 114 -17.08 5.17 3.77
N LYS A 115 -17.98 6.00 4.31
CA LYS A 115 -17.66 7.20 5.10
C LYS A 115 -17.33 6.94 6.58
N ASP A 116 -17.53 5.72 7.09
CA ASP A 116 -17.45 5.43 8.53
C ASP A 116 -16.13 4.74 8.94
N ILE A 117 -15.21 4.49 7.99
CA ILE A 117 -13.82 4.18 8.34
C ILE A 117 -13.22 5.48 8.91
N PRO A 118 -12.78 5.50 10.19
CA PRO A 118 -12.28 6.71 10.81
C PRO A 118 -11.11 7.27 9.99
N ALA A 119 -11.28 8.48 9.45
CA ALA A 119 -10.31 9.18 8.58
C ALA A 119 -9.01 9.60 9.29
N GLN A 120 -8.82 9.17 10.53
CA GLN A 120 -7.69 9.48 11.37
C GLN A 120 -7.36 8.22 12.17
N ILE A 121 -6.81 7.22 11.48
CA ILE A 121 -5.97 6.25 12.16
C ILE A 121 -4.74 7.05 12.56
N PRO A 122 -4.43 7.24 13.87
CA PRO A 122 -3.23 7.94 14.30
C PRO A 122 -2.03 7.05 13.95
N TRP A 123 -1.63 7.15 12.69
CA TRP A 123 -0.57 6.41 12.05
C TRP A 123 0.45 7.42 11.57
N PRO A 124 1.53 7.68 12.32
CA PRO A 124 2.65 8.37 11.73
C PRO A 124 3.38 7.35 10.84
N LEU A 125 3.06 7.32 9.54
CA LEU A 125 4.19 7.30 8.63
C LEU A 125 4.92 8.62 8.91
N PRO A 126 6.22 8.65 9.22
CA PRO A 126 6.93 9.91 9.12
C PRO A 126 6.59 10.48 7.74
N PRO A 127 6.24 11.78 7.61
CA PRO A 127 6.11 12.39 6.30
C PRO A 127 7.46 12.17 5.64
N ARG A 128 7.52 11.18 4.75
CA ARG A 128 8.71 11.01 3.94
C ARG A 128 8.54 12.09 2.91
N GLU A 129 9.28 13.19 3.07
CA GLU A 129 9.37 14.21 2.04
C GLU A 129 9.60 13.47 0.73
N LEU A 130 8.59 13.52 -0.15
CA LEU A 130 8.72 12.91 -1.45
C LEU A 130 9.84 13.66 -2.15
N PRO A 131 10.86 12.96 -2.66
CA PRO A 131 11.92 13.65 -3.37
C PRO A 131 11.30 14.36 -4.57
N ILE A 132 11.70 15.61 -4.79
CA ILE A 132 11.24 16.39 -5.94
C ILE A 132 11.70 15.63 -7.20
N PRO A 133 10.78 15.20 -8.09
CA PRO A 133 11.18 14.52 -9.31
C PRO A 133 11.99 15.45 -10.21
N ARG A 134 13.16 15.00 -10.67
CA ARG A 134 14.03 15.75 -11.60
C ARG A 134 13.35 16.02 -12.95
N ASP A 135 12.39 15.17 -13.31
CA ASP A 135 11.55 15.29 -14.50
C ASP A 135 10.05 15.18 -14.11
N PRO A 136 9.34 16.32 -14.00
CA PRO A 136 7.92 16.33 -13.68
C PRO A 136 7.01 15.72 -14.76
N GLU A 137 7.42 15.75 -16.03
CA GLU A 137 6.64 15.22 -17.14
C GLU A 137 6.67 13.69 -17.11
N LEU A 138 7.87 13.10 -17.04
CA LEU A 138 8.05 11.65 -16.89
C LEU A 138 7.35 11.13 -15.61
N PHE A 139 7.43 11.87 -14.51
CA PHE A 139 6.72 11.51 -13.28
C PHE A 139 5.19 11.46 -13.49
N SER A 140 4.63 12.43 -14.21
CA SER A 140 3.21 12.48 -14.54
C SER A 140 2.78 11.28 -15.40
N ASP A 141 3.61 10.90 -16.38
CA ASP A 141 3.32 9.78 -17.27
C ASP A 141 3.45 8.44 -16.56
N LEU A 142 4.46 8.27 -15.70
CA LEU A 142 4.55 7.11 -14.81
C LEU A 142 3.32 6.99 -13.89
N LYS A 143 2.74 8.10 -13.41
CA LYS A 143 1.48 8.06 -12.64
C LYS A 143 0.31 7.58 -13.49
N LYS A 144 0.21 8.04 -14.75
CA LYS A 144 -0.84 7.58 -15.68
C LYS A 144 -0.69 6.09 -15.95
N GLU A 145 0.53 5.62 -16.22
CA GLU A 145 0.78 4.21 -16.53
C GLU A 145 0.55 3.31 -15.32
N ARG A 146 1.01 3.72 -14.13
CA ARG A 146 0.66 3.05 -12.86
C ARG A 146 -0.85 2.90 -12.69
N ASN A 147 -1.61 3.97 -12.95
CA ASN A 147 -3.07 3.93 -12.82
C ASN A 147 -3.74 3.01 -13.85
N ARG A 148 -3.16 2.87 -15.07
CA ARG A 148 -3.62 1.88 -16.06
C ARG A 148 -3.33 0.46 -15.59
N ILE A 149 -2.09 0.15 -15.20
CA ILE A 149 -1.72 -1.17 -14.65
C ILE A 149 -2.64 -1.54 -13.48
N ALA A 150 -2.85 -0.61 -12.56
CA ALA A 150 -3.69 -0.83 -11.38
C ALA A 150 -5.13 -1.16 -11.75
N ARG A 151 -5.70 -0.46 -12.74
CA ARG A 151 -7.02 -0.76 -13.27
C ARG A 151 -7.09 -2.14 -13.92
N ASP A 152 -6.10 -2.49 -14.74
CA ASP A 152 -6.03 -3.77 -15.44
C ASP A 152 -5.96 -4.95 -14.45
N GLU A 153 -5.25 -4.76 -13.34
CA GLU A 153 -5.06 -5.75 -12.27
C GLU A 153 -6.19 -5.75 -11.23
N GLY A 154 -7.14 -4.81 -11.29
CA GLY A 154 -8.15 -4.63 -10.25
C GLY A 154 -7.56 -4.28 -8.88
N LEU A 155 -6.42 -3.59 -8.86
CA LEU A 155 -5.67 -3.21 -7.67
C LEU A 155 -5.68 -1.70 -7.46
N PRO A 156 -5.53 -1.23 -6.21
CA PRO A 156 -5.20 0.17 -5.93
C PRO A 156 -3.85 0.59 -6.56
N PRO A 157 -3.68 1.84 -7.03
CA PRO A 157 -2.45 2.27 -7.71
C PRO A 157 -1.15 2.08 -6.91
N TYR A 158 -1.18 2.29 -5.59
CA TYR A 158 -0.01 2.10 -4.74
C TYR A 158 0.44 0.63 -4.67
N CYS A 159 -0.44 -0.34 -4.95
CA CYS A 159 -0.05 -1.75 -5.03
C CYS A 159 0.87 -2.03 -6.22
N VAL A 160 0.82 -1.19 -7.26
CA VAL A 160 1.73 -1.22 -8.40
C VAL A 160 3.03 -0.51 -8.03
N ALA A 161 2.96 0.79 -7.75
CA ALA A 161 4.11 1.61 -7.34
C ALA A 161 3.65 2.79 -6.47
N THR A 162 4.44 3.16 -5.45
CA THR A 162 4.14 4.36 -4.64
C THR A 162 4.58 5.64 -5.34
N ASN A 163 4.07 6.81 -4.94
CA ASN A 163 4.60 8.09 -5.43
C ASN A 163 6.09 8.24 -5.12
N LEU A 164 6.57 7.74 -3.97
CA LEU A 164 7.99 7.67 -3.64
C LEU A 164 8.75 6.83 -4.66
N SER A 165 8.25 5.62 -4.98
CA SER A 165 8.87 4.74 -5.95
C SER A 165 8.95 5.40 -7.34
N LEU A 166 7.88 6.05 -7.78
CA LEU A 166 7.88 6.76 -9.07
C LEU A 166 8.87 7.95 -9.07
N ALA A 167 8.95 8.71 -7.99
CA ALA A 167 9.91 9.81 -7.89
C ALA A 167 11.36 9.31 -7.87
N GLU A 168 11.63 8.20 -7.18
CA GLU A 168 12.93 7.54 -7.17
C GLU A 168 13.31 6.96 -8.55
N ILE A 169 12.37 6.36 -9.28
CA ILE A 169 12.58 5.88 -10.66
C ILE A 169 13.07 7.04 -11.53
N VAL A 170 12.34 8.16 -11.49
CA VAL A 170 12.66 9.37 -12.23
C VAL A 170 14.04 9.90 -11.82
N ASN A 171 14.30 10.04 -10.53
CA ASN A 171 15.52 10.65 -10.03
C ASN A 171 16.78 9.83 -10.29
N ARG A 172 16.68 8.51 -10.18
CA ARG A 172 17.80 7.60 -10.46
C ARG A 172 18.00 7.37 -11.95
N GLY A 173 16.97 7.60 -12.77
CA GLY A 173 17.01 7.28 -14.19
C GLY A 173 17.12 5.78 -14.41
N VAL A 174 16.30 5.02 -13.70
CA VAL A 174 16.30 3.55 -13.75
C VAL A 174 16.00 3.08 -15.17
N THR A 175 16.87 2.25 -15.74
CA THR A 175 16.72 1.77 -17.13
C THR A 175 16.53 0.27 -17.26
N ASP A 176 16.76 -0.49 -16.18
CA ASP A 176 16.59 -1.94 -16.17
C ASP A 176 15.87 -2.46 -14.91
N ILE A 177 15.56 -3.77 -14.93
CA ILE A 177 14.81 -4.46 -13.88
C ILE A 177 15.62 -4.60 -12.59
N GLU A 178 16.94 -4.75 -12.68
CA GLU A 178 17.80 -4.89 -11.50
C GLU A 178 17.85 -3.57 -10.73
N GLU A 179 18.08 -2.47 -11.41
CA GLU A 179 18.02 -1.11 -10.85
C GLU A 179 16.62 -0.81 -10.29
N LEU A 180 15.56 -1.22 -11.00
CA LEU A 180 14.19 -1.04 -10.55
C LEU A 180 13.93 -1.82 -9.26
N SER A 181 14.50 -3.03 -9.13
CA SER A 181 14.36 -3.86 -7.93
C SER A 181 15.00 -3.23 -6.68
N ALA A 182 15.99 -2.36 -6.88
CA ALA A 182 16.67 -1.60 -5.83
C ALA A 182 15.93 -0.30 -5.45
N VAL A 183 14.88 0.09 -6.18
CA VAL A 183 14.05 1.25 -5.83
C VAL A 183 13.18 0.91 -4.60
N PRO A 184 13.13 1.79 -3.58
CA PRO A 184 12.24 1.60 -2.44
C PRO A 184 10.78 1.34 -2.85
N GLY A 185 10.25 0.19 -2.44
CA GLY A 185 8.87 -0.23 -2.77
C GLY A 185 8.71 -0.98 -4.09
N MET A 186 9.79 -1.16 -4.87
CA MET A 186 9.81 -1.90 -6.13
C MET A 186 10.61 -3.19 -6.05
N GLY A 187 10.58 -3.90 -4.90
CA GLY A 187 11.33 -5.15 -4.75
C GLY A 187 11.07 -6.19 -5.86
N GLU A 188 11.92 -7.21 -5.93
CA GLU A 188 12.06 -8.14 -7.07
C GLU A 188 10.74 -8.63 -7.70
N THR A 189 9.75 -9.05 -6.90
CA THR A 189 8.44 -9.49 -7.42
C THR A 189 7.73 -8.38 -8.21
N ARG A 190 7.75 -7.14 -7.72
CA ARG A 190 7.09 -5.99 -8.38
C ARG A 190 7.87 -5.51 -9.58
N ALA A 191 9.20 -5.44 -9.46
CA ALA A 191 10.06 -5.09 -10.59
C ALA A 191 9.84 -6.06 -11.75
N ARG A 192 9.85 -7.37 -11.50
CA ARG A 192 9.55 -8.36 -12.55
C ARG A 192 8.13 -8.26 -13.10
N LYS A 193 7.13 -8.00 -12.25
CA LYS A 193 5.72 -7.99 -12.68
C LYS A 193 5.32 -6.71 -13.44
N TYR A 194 5.80 -5.55 -13.00
CA TYR A 194 5.35 -4.25 -13.51
C TYR A 194 6.46 -3.46 -14.21
N GLY A 195 7.70 -3.92 -14.13
CA GLY A 195 8.87 -3.17 -14.56
C GLY A 195 8.93 -2.94 -16.05
N GLU A 196 8.61 -3.91 -16.90
CA GLU A 196 8.62 -3.70 -18.36
C GLU A 196 7.72 -2.52 -18.77
N ARG A 197 6.49 -2.46 -18.25
CA ARG A 197 5.56 -1.36 -18.54
C ARG A 197 6.06 -0.02 -17.99
N LEU A 198 6.60 0.01 -16.78
CA LEU A 198 7.11 1.24 -16.18
C LEU A 198 8.39 1.74 -16.88
N LEU A 199 9.32 0.84 -17.20
CA LEU A 199 10.60 1.16 -17.84
C LEU A 199 10.42 1.58 -19.30
N SER A 200 9.41 1.06 -20.00
CA SER A 200 9.10 1.51 -21.36
C SER A 200 8.85 3.03 -21.43
N MET A 201 8.18 3.60 -20.41
CA MET A 201 7.96 5.05 -20.33
C MET A 201 9.25 5.83 -20.10
N VAL A 202 10.23 5.24 -19.40
CA VAL A 202 11.53 5.87 -19.15
C VAL A 202 12.40 5.86 -20.41
N GLN A 203 12.31 4.78 -21.20
CA GLN A 203 13.09 4.61 -22.44
C GLN A 203 12.53 5.40 -23.63
N GLU A 204 11.22 5.71 -23.65
CA GLU A 204 10.61 6.52 -24.72
C GLU A 204 10.96 8.02 -24.65
N MET A 205 11.47 8.49 -23.50
CA MET A 205 11.78 9.92 -23.27
C MET A 205 13.26 10.20 -22.95
N GLY A 206 14.11 9.15 -22.89
CA GLY A 206 15.57 9.26 -22.73
C GLY A 206 16.30 9.26 -24.06
#